data_AF-A0AAW6HPL7-F1
#
_entry.id   AF-A0AAW6HPL7-F1
#
_cell.length_a   1.000
_cell.length_b   1.000
_cell.length_c   1.000
_cell.angle_alpha   90.00
_cell.angle_beta   90.00
_cell.angle_gamma   90.00
#
_symmetry.space_group_name_H-M   'P 1'
#
loop_
_entity.id
_entity.type
_entity.pdbx_description
1 polymer ?
#
loop_
_entity_poly.entity_id
_entity_poly.type
_entity_poly.pdbx_seq_one_letter_code
_entity_poly.pdbx_strand_id
1 'polypeptide(L)'
;MYAFKRFLDKSKDVIIKQFKIANTKKLVKIKYPILFGVGIVILLIVFLLRNYFLNLGIGYKTEEGFININVITNKGVGFSLFNSNPAIPYLLQILLTTVFLITFIFCKNIALIAFLPLITFGGLSNVIDRSIPIKLSNTAIENNSVLDYFQFFKSSAIFNFADICIVIGFVLIFLNFFVELFVDFKNKNKNNSTNKQIHGWKNIPEDERVKWSTWNDNKCVFCNQQMLIKDKQVICSNQNCSYIDLINEAKPLSVENQEICIICNNEMIKKSSDKISSFLACSRFNEGCYYTKNNKTLENND
;
A
#
# COMPACT_ATOMS: atom_id res chain seq x y z
N MET A 1 -20.74 16.36 -30.62
CA MET A 1 -21.60 16.14 -29.42
C MET A 1 -21.62 14.68 -28.95
N TYR A 2 -21.82 13.69 -29.83
CA TYR A 2 -21.83 12.25 -29.46
C TYR A 2 -20.53 11.73 -28.81
N ALA A 3 -19.36 12.11 -29.31
CA ALA A 3 -18.08 11.69 -28.75
C ALA A 3 -17.87 12.22 -27.31
N PHE A 4 -18.30 13.46 -27.04
CA PHE A 4 -18.22 14.06 -25.72
C PHE A 4 -19.16 13.37 -24.72
N LYS A 5 -20.40 13.07 -25.13
CA LYS A 5 -21.34 12.30 -24.30
C LYS A 5 -20.80 10.91 -23.95
N ARG A 6 -20.27 10.18 -24.95
CA ARG A 6 -19.67 8.85 -24.73
C ARG A 6 -18.45 8.88 -23.80
N PHE A 7 -17.64 9.94 -23.88
CA PHE A 7 -16.51 10.15 -22.97
C PHE A 7 -16.98 10.39 -21.52
N LEU A 8 -18.01 11.22 -21.34
CA LEU A 8 -18.61 11.47 -20.03
C LEU A 8 -19.21 10.18 -19.43
N ASP A 9 -19.94 9.41 -20.22
CA ASP A 9 -20.56 8.15 -19.76
C ASP A 9 -19.48 7.14 -19.33
N LYS A 10 -18.42 6.96 -20.12
CA LYS A 10 -17.30 6.08 -19.77
C LYS A 10 -16.59 6.54 -18.50
N SER A 11 -16.39 7.85 -18.34
CA SER A 11 -15.74 8.41 -17.15
C SER A 11 -16.60 8.21 -15.90
N LYS A 12 -17.92 8.38 -16.02
CA LYS A 12 -18.89 8.16 -14.95
C LYS A 12 -18.83 6.73 -14.44
N ASP A 13 -18.80 5.73 -15.33
CA ASP A 13 -18.75 4.32 -14.91
C ASP A 13 -17.47 3.98 -14.15
N VAL A 14 -16.33 4.52 -14.60
CA VAL A 14 -15.05 4.36 -13.90
C VAL A 14 -15.10 4.99 -12.51
N ILE A 15 -15.63 6.22 -12.39
CA ILE A 15 -15.76 6.93 -11.11
C ILE A 15 -16.69 6.15 -10.17
N ILE A 16 -17.85 5.69 -10.64
CA ILE A 16 -18.80 4.92 -9.83
C ILE A 16 -18.16 3.61 -9.36
N LYS A 17 -17.42 2.92 -10.23
CA LYS A 17 -16.70 1.69 -9.88
C LYS A 17 -15.66 1.96 -8.80
N GLN A 18 -14.83 3.00 -8.96
CA GLN A 18 -13.83 3.38 -7.97
C GLN A 18 -14.46 3.77 -6.63
N PHE A 19 -15.55 4.55 -6.67
CA PHE A 19 -16.31 4.94 -5.49
C PHE A 19 -16.84 3.73 -4.73
N LYS A 20 -17.46 2.76 -5.43
CA LYS A 20 -17.97 1.53 -4.82
C LYS A 20 -16.87 0.68 -4.17
N ILE A 21 -15.70 0.57 -4.82
CA ILE A 21 -14.57 -0.17 -4.26
C ILE A 21 -13.98 0.57 -3.04
N ALA A 22 -13.95 1.91 -3.07
CA ALA A 22 -13.45 2.72 -1.97
C ALA A 22 -14.39 2.77 -0.75
N ASN A 23 -15.67 2.48 -0.95
CA ASN A 23 -16.72 2.61 0.05
C ASN A 23 -17.48 1.28 0.25
N THR A 24 -16.73 0.22 0.56
CA THR A 24 -17.34 -1.04 1.00
C THR A 24 -18.07 -0.85 2.33
N LYS A 25 -19.08 -1.69 2.64
CA LYS A 25 -19.84 -1.60 3.90
C LYS A 25 -18.95 -1.56 5.14
N LYS A 26 -17.85 -2.34 5.15
CA LYS A 26 -16.87 -2.36 6.25
C LYS A 26 -16.11 -1.04 6.34
N LEU A 27 -15.62 -0.50 5.22
CA LEU A 27 -14.88 0.76 5.21
C LEU A 27 -15.76 1.95 5.57
N VAL A 28 -16.99 2.02 5.06
CA VAL A 28 -17.96 3.10 5.38
C VAL A 28 -18.20 3.20 6.87
N LYS A 29 -18.37 2.06 7.57
CA LYS A 29 -18.55 2.01 9.04
C LYS A 29 -17.34 2.54 9.83
N ILE A 30 -16.17 2.63 9.21
CA ILE A 30 -14.95 3.14 9.85
C ILE A 30 -14.71 4.59 9.43
N LYS A 31 -14.79 4.88 8.12
CA LYS A 31 -14.47 6.17 7.50
C LYS A 31 -15.30 7.30 8.08
N TYR A 32 -16.62 7.20 8.00
CA TYR A 32 -17.48 8.34 8.36
C TYR A 32 -17.50 8.64 9.86
N PRO A 33 -17.46 7.65 10.77
CA PRO A 33 -17.28 7.94 12.19
C PRO A 33 -15.94 8.61 12.50
N ILE A 34 -14.84 8.20 11.85
CA ILE A 34 -13.54 8.88 12.01
C ILE A 34 -13.62 10.31 11.48
N LEU A 35 -14.15 10.51 10.26
CA LEU A 35 -14.31 11.83 9.67
C LEU A 35 -15.10 12.77 10.59
N PHE A 36 -16.25 12.31 11.07
CA PHE A 36 -17.13 13.11 11.91
C PHE A 36 -16.58 13.32 13.32
N GLY A 37 -16.05 12.27 13.94
CA GLY A 37 -15.46 12.34 15.28
C GLY A 37 -14.25 13.26 15.33
N VAL A 38 -13.27 13.04 14.44
CA VAL A 38 -12.08 13.91 14.33
C VAL A 38 -12.49 15.32 13.93
N GLY A 39 -13.41 15.46 12.98
CA GLY A 39 -13.89 16.77 12.53
C GLY A 39 -14.55 17.60 13.62
N ILE A 40 -15.44 17.00 14.42
CA ILE A 40 -16.05 17.66 15.57
C ILE A 40 -14.99 18.09 16.57
N VAL A 41 -14.07 17.19 16.92
CA VAL A 41 -13.04 17.50 17.92
C VAL A 41 -12.17 18.68 17.47
N ILE A 42 -11.73 18.68 16.21
CA ILE A 42 -10.93 19.78 15.66
C ILE A 42 -11.72 21.10 15.67
N LEU A 43 -12.93 21.11 15.12
CA LEU A 43 -13.75 22.32 15.07
C LEU A 43 -14.05 22.85 16.47
N LEU A 44 -14.38 21.97 17.42
CA LEU A 44 -14.62 22.34 18.81
C LEU A 44 -13.39 23.00 19.42
N ILE A 45 -12.21 22.38 19.31
CA ILE A 45 -10.97 22.93 19.88
C ILE A 45 -10.64 24.28 19.22
N VAL A 46 -10.68 24.37 17.89
CA VAL A 46 -10.36 25.60 17.16
C VAL A 46 -11.26 26.75 17.62
N PHE A 47 -12.58 26.54 17.68
CA PHE A 47 -13.51 27.61 18.03
C PHE A 47 -13.53 27.94 19.53
N LEU A 48 -13.26 26.97 20.41
CA LEU A 48 -13.04 27.24 21.84
C LEU A 48 -11.79 28.09 22.06
N LEU A 49 -10.66 27.72 21.45
CA LEU A 49 -9.43 28.49 21.52
C LEU A 49 -9.60 29.87 20.90
N ARG A 50 -10.24 29.96 19.73
CA ARG A 50 -10.57 31.25 19.09
C ARG A 50 -11.33 32.16 20.06
N ASN A 51 -12.39 31.66 20.68
CA ASN A 51 -13.20 32.45 21.61
C ASN A 51 -12.38 32.88 22.84
N TYR A 52 -11.57 31.97 23.38
CA TYR A 52 -10.66 32.26 24.49
C TYR A 52 -9.68 33.39 24.15
N PHE A 53 -8.97 33.29 23.01
CA PHE A 53 -7.97 34.29 22.62
C PHE A 53 -8.59 35.62 22.18
N LEU A 54 -9.80 35.62 21.62
CA LEU A 54 -10.54 36.87 21.39
C LEU A 54 -10.85 37.60 22.70
N ASN A 55 -11.19 36.88 23.76
CA ASN A 55 -11.47 37.49 25.07
C ASN A 55 -10.20 38.07 25.73
N LEU A 56 -9.01 37.57 25.40
CA LEU A 56 -7.74 38.19 25.83
C LEU A 56 -7.47 39.51 25.09
N GLY A 57 -8.01 39.67 23.89
CA GLY A 57 -7.90 40.88 23.08
C GLY A 57 -6.81 40.81 22.01
N ILE A 58 -7.10 41.42 20.86
CA ILE A 58 -6.13 41.55 19.76
C ILE A 58 -4.96 42.43 20.22
N GLY A 59 -3.73 41.97 19.95
CA GLY A 59 -2.49 42.59 20.40
C GLY A 59 -1.95 42.08 21.73
N TYR A 60 -2.68 41.17 22.41
CA TYR A 60 -2.17 40.49 23.59
C TYR A 60 -0.90 39.69 23.26
N LYS A 61 0.16 39.89 24.04
CA LYS A 61 1.46 39.25 23.81
C LYS A 61 2.13 38.84 25.11
N THR A 62 2.67 37.62 25.15
CA THR A 62 3.58 37.15 26.20
C THR A 62 5.02 37.16 25.70
N GLU A 63 5.99 37.42 26.58
CA GLU A 63 7.40 37.58 26.20
C GLU A 63 8.31 36.44 26.67
N GLU A 64 7.78 35.44 27.40
CA GLU A 64 8.58 34.43 28.08
C GLU A 64 8.23 33.00 27.63
N GLY A 65 9.26 32.23 27.25
CA GLY A 65 9.17 30.80 27.00
C GLY A 65 9.36 30.35 25.55
N PHE A 66 9.24 29.03 25.33
CA PHE A 66 9.29 28.39 24.01
C PHE A 66 7.95 28.47 23.26
N ILE A 67 6.84 28.75 23.93
CA ILE A 67 5.56 29.03 23.28
C ILE A 67 5.05 30.33 23.86
N ASN A 68 5.08 31.37 23.05
CA ASN A 68 4.49 32.66 23.34
C ASN A 68 3.08 32.73 22.80
N ILE A 69 2.23 33.46 23.50
CA ILE A 69 0.92 33.87 23.01
C ILE A 69 1.09 35.22 22.34
N ASN A 70 0.61 35.34 21.11
CA ASN A 70 0.61 36.59 20.36
C ASN A 70 -0.66 36.64 19.51
N VAL A 71 -1.69 37.34 20.00
CA VAL A 71 -3.02 37.31 19.40
C VAL A 71 -3.11 38.35 18.30
N ILE A 72 -3.16 37.90 17.06
CA ILE A 72 -3.26 38.76 15.87
C ILE A 72 -4.35 38.27 14.93
N THR A 73 -4.79 39.16 14.04
CA THR A 73 -5.64 38.83 12.91
C THR A 73 -4.80 38.68 11.64
N ASN A 74 -5.13 37.68 10.83
CA ASN A 74 -4.41 37.38 9.60
C ASN A 74 -5.36 37.31 8.41
N LYS A 75 -5.23 38.28 7.50
CA LYS A 75 -6.04 38.37 6.27
C LYS A 75 -5.49 37.53 5.11
N GLY A 76 -4.26 37.06 5.22
CA GLY A 76 -3.58 36.34 4.14
C GLY A 76 -3.68 34.81 4.25
N VAL A 77 -2.82 34.14 3.49
CA VAL A 77 -2.42 32.74 3.67
C VAL A 77 -0.97 32.74 4.13
N GLY A 78 -0.56 31.84 5.04
CA GLY A 78 0.82 31.57 5.48
C GLY A 78 1.85 32.71 5.30
N PHE A 79 2.29 33.34 6.40
CA PHE A 79 3.10 34.57 6.38
C PHE A 79 2.39 35.79 5.78
N SER A 80 1.05 35.82 5.88
CA SER A 80 0.21 36.94 5.41
C SER A 80 0.34 37.27 3.92
N LEU A 81 0.72 36.29 3.09
CA LEU A 81 0.70 36.43 1.64
C LEU A 81 -0.73 36.68 1.14
N PHE A 82 -0.87 37.52 0.12
CA PHE A 82 -2.15 37.88 -0.50
C PHE A 82 -3.15 38.61 0.42
N ASN A 83 -2.68 39.31 1.46
CA ASN A 83 -3.53 40.09 2.38
C ASN A 83 -4.40 41.18 1.70
N SER A 84 -4.05 41.61 0.48
CA SER A 84 -4.75 42.62 -0.29
C SER A 84 -5.98 42.10 -1.02
N ASN A 85 -6.11 40.78 -1.20
CA ASN A 85 -7.23 40.16 -1.89
C ASN A 85 -7.78 38.98 -1.07
N PRO A 86 -8.85 39.18 -0.28
CA PRO A 86 -9.41 38.13 0.57
C PRO A 86 -9.93 36.93 -0.22
N ALA A 87 -10.27 37.09 -1.50
CA ALA A 87 -10.76 35.98 -2.32
C ALA A 87 -9.70 34.90 -2.55
N ILE A 88 -8.42 35.27 -2.61
CA ILE A 88 -7.32 34.32 -2.86
C ILE A 88 -7.16 33.34 -1.68
N PRO A 89 -7.06 33.78 -0.41
CA PRO A 89 -7.06 32.89 0.75
C PRO A 89 -8.26 31.95 0.81
N TYR A 90 -9.48 32.45 0.56
CA TYR A 90 -10.67 31.61 0.50
C TYR A 90 -10.57 30.54 -0.59
N LEU A 91 -10.21 30.94 -1.81
CA LEU A 91 -10.12 30.03 -2.95
C LEU A 91 -9.11 28.92 -2.69
N LEU A 92 -7.90 29.26 -2.23
CA LEU A 92 -6.85 28.28 -1.96
C LEU A 92 -7.27 27.28 -0.88
N GLN A 93 -7.85 27.75 0.21
CA GLN A 93 -8.26 26.86 1.30
C GLN A 93 -9.46 26.01 0.96
N ILE A 94 -10.48 26.56 0.28
CA ILE A 94 -11.63 25.79 -0.19
C ILE A 94 -11.18 24.73 -1.19
N LEU A 95 -10.30 25.09 -2.14
CA LEU A 95 -9.77 24.16 -3.12
C LEU A 95 -9.03 22.99 -2.44
N LEU A 96 -8.08 23.28 -1.55
CA LEU A 96 -7.32 22.25 -0.84
C LEU A 96 -8.23 21.36 0.03
N THR A 97 -9.13 21.98 0.81
CA THR A 97 -10.10 21.26 1.65
C THR A 97 -10.96 20.32 0.80
N THR A 98 -11.42 20.79 -0.36
CA THR A 98 -12.23 20.00 -1.30
C THR A 98 -11.43 18.84 -1.89
N VAL A 99 -10.18 19.07 -2.30
CA VAL A 99 -9.30 18.02 -2.82
C VAL A 99 -9.06 16.93 -1.77
N PHE A 100 -8.78 17.30 -0.52
CA PHE A 100 -8.58 16.31 0.56
C PHE A 100 -9.87 15.58 0.93
N LEU A 101 -11.03 16.25 0.90
CA LEU A 101 -12.32 15.60 1.13
C LEU A 101 -12.66 14.61 -0.01
N ILE A 102 -12.43 14.98 -1.27
CA ILE A 102 -12.57 14.07 -2.41
C ILE A 102 -11.61 12.89 -2.26
N THR A 103 -10.34 13.16 -1.94
CA THR A 103 -9.34 12.11 -1.71
C THR A 103 -9.80 11.15 -0.61
N PHE A 104 -10.34 11.66 0.50
CA PHE A 104 -10.91 10.87 1.58
C PHE A 104 -12.05 9.96 1.09
N ILE A 105 -12.96 10.47 0.27
CA ILE A 105 -14.08 9.71 -0.30
C ILE A 105 -13.57 8.51 -1.13
N PHE A 106 -12.51 8.69 -1.90
CA PHE A 106 -11.95 7.63 -2.76
C PHE A 106 -10.83 6.81 -2.10
N CYS A 107 -10.38 7.19 -0.91
CA CYS A 107 -9.31 6.49 -0.21
C CYS A 107 -9.78 5.16 0.42
N LYS A 108 -8.91 4.16 0.35
CA LYS A 108 -9.07 2.82 0.93
C LYS A 108 -8.09 2.56 2.08
N ASN A 109 -7.02 3.33 2.14
CA ASN A 109 -5.96 3.17 3.11
C ASN A 109 -6.41 3.69 4.48
N ILE A 110 -6.39 2.82 5.49
CA ILE A 110 -6.89 3.12 6.84
C ILE A 110 -6.06 4.24 7.49
N ALA A 111 -4.74 4.28 7.27
CA ALA A 111 -3.89 5.33 7.80
C ALA A 111 -4.27 6.70 7.21
N LEU A 112 -4.43 6.77 5.89
CA LEU A 112 -4.88 8.01 5.23
C LEU A 112 -6.30 8.41 5.65
N ILE A 113 -7.19 7.45 5.89
CA ILE A 113 -8.54 7.72 6.44
C ILE A 113 -8.45 8.42 7.81
N ALA A 114 -7.45 8.11 8.63
CA ALA A 114 -7.24 8.77 9.92
C ALA A 114 -6.59 10.15 9.79
N PHE A 115 -5.68 10.35 8.83
CA PHE A 115 -4.90 11.59 8.72
C PHE A 115 -5.55 12.68 7.88
N LEU A 116 -6.26 12.30 6.80
CA LEU A 116 -6.93 13.26 5.90
C LEU A 116 -7.92 14.20 6.63
N PRO A 117 -8.72 13.74 7.62
CA PRO A 117 -9.60 14.62 8.38
C PRO A 117 -8.85 15.76 9.10
N LEU A 118 -7.60 15.58 9.53
CA LEU A 118 -6.82 16.65 10.18
C LEU A 118 -6.64 17.85 9.24
N ILE A 119 -6.27 17.56 7.99
CA ILE A 119 -6.05 18.58 6.96
C ILE A 119 -7.38 19.19 6.51
N THR A 120 -8.39 18.34 6.27
CA THR A 120 -9.70 18.79 5.81
C THR A 120 -10.37 19.71 6.85
N PHE A 121 -10.40 19.33 8.12
CA PHE A 121 -11.07 20.13 9.15
C PHE A 121 -10.25 21.30 9.65
N GLY A 122 -8.91 21.23 9.64
CA GLY A 122 -8.06 22.41 9.85
C GLY A 122 -8.22 23.44 8.72
N GLY A 123 -8.27 22.98 7.46
CA GLY A 123 -8.55 23.87 6.32
C GLY A 123 -9.95 24.49 6.41
N LEU A 124 -10.96 23.65 6.70
CA LEU A 124 -12.35 24.10 6.86
C LEU A 124 -12.50 25.10 8.01
N SER A 125 -11.85 24.88 9.15
CA SER A 125 -11.98 25.80 10.28
C SER A 125 -11.40 27.18 9.95
N ASN A 126 -10.30 27.27 9.20
CA ASN A 126 -9.77 28.55 8.72
C ASN A 126 -10.69 29.24 7.69
N VAL A 127 -11.43 28.48 6.87
CA VAL A 127 -12.46 29.03 5.99
C VAL A 127 -13.62 29.59 6.80
N ILE A 128 -14.11 28.83 7.79
CA ILE A 128 -15.20 29.27 8.66
C ILE A 128 -14.75 30.50 9.47
N ASP A 129 -13.54 30.51 10.01
CA ASP A 129 -13.06 31.65 10.81
C ASP A 129 -13.08 32.96 10.01
N ARG A 130 -12.60 32.95 8.76
CA ARG A 130 -12.68 34.14 7.90
C ARG A 130 -14.10 34.63 7.65
N SER A 131 -15.08 33.72 7.64
CA SER A 131 -16.49 34.06 7.43
C SER A 131 -17.16 34.68 8.65
N ILE A 132 -16.51 34.61 9.83
CA ILE A 132 -17.03 35.16 11.08
C ILE A 132 -16.33 36.49 11.37
N PRO A 133 -17.06 37.63 11.36
CA PRO A 133 -16.50 38.92 11.72
C PRO A 133 -15.87 38.93 13.12
N ILE A 134 -14.69 39.55 13.24
CA ILE A 134 -14.00 39.76 14.51
C ILE A 134 -14.29 41.19 14.98
N LYS A 135 -14.84 41.32 16.20
CA LYS A 135 -15.03 42.62 16.84
C LYS A 135 -13.77 42.98 17.60
N LEU A 136 -13.18 44.12 17.26
CA LEU A 136 -12.03 44.67 17.97
C LEU A 136 -12.50 45.53 19.14
N SER A 137 -11.61 45.71 20.12
CA SER A 137 -11.86 46.50 21.34
C SER A 137 -12.29 47.95 21.06
N ASN A 138 -11.92 48.50 19.90
CA ASN A 138 -12.21 49.88 19.50
C ASN A 138 -13.49 50.01 18.65
N THR A 139 -14.45 49.09 18.76
CA THR A 139 -15.69 49.00 17.94
C THR A 139 -15.49 48.72 16.45
N ALA A 140 -14.25 48.67 15.97
CA ALA A 140 -13.92 48.26 14.61
C ALA A 140 -14.25 46.77 14.39
N ILE A 141 -14.71 46.45 13.19
CA ILE A 141 -15.01 45.08 12.77
C ILE A 141 -13.99 44.70 11.70
N GLU A 142 -13.29 43.60 11.93
CA GLU A 142 -12.42 43.00 10.92
C GLU A 142 -13.11 41.80 10.29
N ASN A 143 -13.12 41.80 8.96
CA ASN A 143 -13.73 40.75 8.15
C ASN A 143 -12.65 40.01 7.36
N ASN A 144 -12.93 38.76 6.98
CA ASN A 144 -12.08 37.94 6.12
C ASN A 144 -10.69 37.65 6.72
N SER A 145 -10.61 37.53 8.04
CA SER A 145 -9.38 37.27 8.78
C SER A 145 -9.51 35.98 9.61
N VAL A 146 -8.39 35.30 9.79
CA VAL A 146 -8.24 34.21 10.74
C VAL A 146 -7.60 34.76 12.02
N LEU A 147 -7.96 34.19 13.18
CA LEU A 147 -7.29 34.50 14.45
C LEU A 147 -6.07 33.58 14.65
N ASP A 148 -4.90 34.18 14.74
CA ASP A 148 -3.63 33.48 15.06
C ASP A 148 -3.18 33.86 16.47
N TYR A 149 -2.63 32.90 17.23
CA TYR A 149 -2.38 33.08 18.67
C TYR A 149 -1.15 32.39 19.25
N PHE A 150 -0.56 31.40 18.57
CA PHE A 150 0.65 30.71 19.05
C PHE A 150 1.90 31.15 18.30
N GLN A 151 3.02 31.25 19.01
CA GLN A 151 4.32 31.62 18.45
C GLN A 151 5.46 30.84 19.16
N PHE A 152 6.26 30.03 18.44
CA PHE A 152 7.31 29.17 19.03
C PHE A 152 8.60 29.90 19.46
N PHE A 153 8.83 31.14 19.02
CA PHE A 153 9.93 32.00 19.49
C PHE A 153 9.69 33.43 18.99
N LYS A 154 10.39 34.43 19.53
CA LYS A 154 10.14 35.88 19.26
C LYS A 154 10.23 36.29 17.78
N SER A 155 10.67 35.40 16.88
CA SER A 155 10.80 35.59 15.43
C SER A 155 10.11 34.50 14.58
N SER A 156 9.35 33.58 15.17
CA SER A 156 8.60 32.59 14.38
C SER A 156 7.34 33.20 13.80
N ALA A 157 6.79 32.56 12.76
CA ALA A 157 5.42 32.79 12.34
C ALA A 157 4.46 32.57 13.52
N ILE A 158 3.38 33.34 13.53
CA ILE A 158 2.26 33.16 14.44
C ILE A 158 1.23 32.29 13.71
N PHE A 159 0.67 31.31 14.39
CA PHE A 159 -0.24 30.33 13.81
C PHE A 159 -1.33 29.98 14.81
N ASN A 160 -2.32 29.23 14.36
CA ASN A 160 -3.42 28.75 15.19
C ASN A 160 -3.45 27.22 15.28
N PHE A 161 -4.39 26.67 16.04
CA PHE A 161 -4.54 25.23 16.16
C PHE A 161 -4.94 24.55 14.83
N ALA A 162 -5.65 25.25 13.95
CA ALA A 162 -6.03 24.71 12.64
C ALA A 162 -4.79 24.47 11.76
N ASP A 163 -3.82 25.40 11.77
CA ASP A 163 -2.55 25.26 11.08
C ASP A 163 -1.73 24.09 11.63
N ILE A 164 -1.74 23.87 12.95
CA ILE A 164 -1.13 22.70 13.58
C ILE A 164 -1.75 21.41 13.01
N CYS A 165 -3.08 21.32 12.94
CA CYS A 165 -3.76 20.15 12.38
C CYS A 165 -3.37 19.91 10.91
N ILE A 166 -3.31 20.97 10.10
CA ILE A 166 -2.90 20.89 8.70
C ILE A 166 -1.46 20.36 8.59
N VAL A 167 -0.52 20.97 9.31
CA VAL A 167 0.90 20.59 9.27
C VAL A 167 1.12 19.16 9.77
N ILE A 168 0.53 18.79 10.91
CA ILE A 168 0.62 17.43 11.45
C ILE A 168 0.02 16.42 10.46
N GLY A 169 -1.14 16.73 9.87
CA GLY A 169 -1.76 15.88 8.87
C GLY A 169 -0.85 15.63 7.67
N PHE A 170 -0.19 16.67 7.14
CA PHE A 170 0.78 16.52 6.05
C PHE A 170 1.99 15.68 6.46
N VAL A 171 2.55 15.92 7.64
CA VAL A 171 3.68 15.14 8.16
C VAL A 171 3.32 13.66 8.29
N LEU A 172 2.14 13.33 8.82
CA LEU A 172 1.69 11.94 8.97
C LEU A 172 1.47 11.25 7.62
N ILE A 173 0.87 11.93 6.64
CA ILE A 173 0.72 11.40 5.27
C ILE A 173 2.10 11.15 4.65
N PHE A 174 3.04 12.08 4.81
CA PHE A 174 4.40 11.96 4.30
C PHE A 174 5.12 10.77 4.94
N LEU A 175 5.09 10.64 6.26
CA LEU A 175 5.68 9.49 6.96
C LEU A 175 5.07 8.16 6.51
N ASN A 176 3.74 8.10 6.35
CA ASN A 176 3.06 6.92 5.84
C ASN A 176 3.55 6.52 4.44
N PHE A 177 3.75 7.50 3.55
CA PHE A 177 4.31 7.26 2.23
C PHE A 177 5.73 6.67 2.29
N PHE A 178 6.60 7.16 3.18
CA PHE A 178 7.94 6.56 3.36
C PHE A 178 7.85 5.12 3.86
N VAL A 179 6.99 4.85 4.83
CA VAL A 179 6.80 3.50 5.37
C VAL A 179 6.36 2.53 4.27
N GLU A 180 5.36 2.90 3.47
CA GLU A 180 4.91 2.09 2.33
C GLU A 180 6.03 1.83 1.31
N LEU A 181 6.78 2.87 0.98
CA LEU A 181 7.92 2.78 0.06
C LEU A 181 9.00 1.83 0.57
N PHE A 182 9.39 1.91 1.86
CA PHE A 182 10.37 1.00 2.46
C PHE A 182 9.89 -0.46 2.51
N VAL A 183 8.61 -0.67 2.82
CA VAL A 183 8.01 -2.01 2.83
C VAL A 183 8.03 -2.62 1.42
N ASP A 184 7.70 -1.84 0.40
CA ASP A 184 7.73 -2.28 -0.99
C ASP A 184 9.15 -2.62 -1.48
N PHE A 185 10.15 -1.82 -1.09
CA PHE A 185 11.55 -2.12 -1.40
C PHE A 185 12.02 -3.42 -0.74
N LYS A 186 11.66 -3.65 0.53
CA LYS A 186 12.01 -4.89 1.25
C LYS A 186 11.37 -6.12 0.60
N ASN A 187 10.11 -6.01 0.20
CA ASN A 187 9.36 -7.11 -0.42
C ASN A 187 9.93 -7.47 -1.81
N LYS A 188 10.35 -6.49 -2.61
CA LYS A 188 11.02 -6.74 -3.90
C LYS A 188 12.35 -7.47 -3.74
N ASN A 189 13.17 -7.10 -2.75
CA ASN A 189 14.43 -7.78 -2.48
C ASN A 189 14.24 -9.23 -2.02
N LYS A 190 13.21 -9.48 -1.20
CA LYS A 190 12.86 -10.84 -0.77
C LYS A 190 12.41 -11.70 -1.95
N ASN A 191 11.56 -11.17 -2.82
CA ASN A 191 11.07 -11.91 -4.00
C ASN A 191 12.17 -12.17 -5.03
N ASN A 192 13.16 -11.29 -5.20
CA ASN A 192 14.32 -11.57 -6.04
C ASN A 192 15.21 -12.70 -5.48
N SER A 193 15.22 -12.92 -4.16
CA SER A 193 15.93 -14.04 -3.55
C SER A 193 15.18 -15.38 -3.65
N THR A 194 13.84 -15.36 -3.78
CA THR A 194 12.99 -16.56 -3.87
C THR A 194 12.53 -16.91 -5.30
N ASN A 195 12.67 -16.00 -6.28
CA ASN A 195 12.37 -16.24 -7.69
C ASN A 195 13.55 -16.83 -8.49
N LYS A 196 14.46 -17.58 -7.86
CA LYS A 196 15.06 -18.71 -8.59
C LYS A 196 13.91 -19.70 -8.82
N GLN A 197 13.23 -19.56 -9.96
CA GLN A 197 12.15 -20.44 -10.39
C GLN A 197 12.66 -21.88 -10.37
N ILE A 198 12.36 -22.60 -9.30
CA ILE A 198 12.37 -24.05 -9.31
C ILE A 198 11.13 -24.40 -10.14
N HIS A 199 11.33 -24.68 -11.44
CA HIS A 199 10.30 -25.26 -12.29
C HIS A 199 10.04 -26.69 -11.81
N GLY A 200 9.35 -26.82 -10.68
CA GLY A 200 8.86 -28.11 -10.22
C GLY A 200 7.86 -28.66 -11.23
N TRP A 201 8.03 -29.93 -11.57
CA TRP A 201 7.26 -30.79 -12.48
C TRP A 201 5.72 -30.65 -12.50
N LYS A 202 5.11 -29.92 -11.55
CA LYS A 202 3.66 -29.79 -11.38
C LYS A 202 2.95 -28.92 -12.42
N ASN A 203 3.66 -28.02 -13.12
CA ASN A 203 3.03 -27.04 -14.01
C ASN A 203 3.23 -27.34 -15.51
N ILE A 204 3.78 -28.50 -15.86
CA ILE A 204 3.94 -28.91 -17.26
C ILE A 204 2.63 -29.57 -17.71
N PRO A 205 1.96 -29.07 -18.77
CA PRO A 205 0.73 -29.67 -19.27
C PRO A 205 0.97 -31.11 -19.76
N GLU A 206 -0.07 -31.96 -19.67
CA GLU A 206 0.01 -33.42 -19.87
C GLU A 206 0.59 -33.82 -21.24
N ASP A 207 0.29 -33.06 -22.27
CA ASP A 207 0.77 -33.22 -23.65
C ASP A 207 2.26 -32.90 -23.81
N GLU A 208 2.80 -31.98 -23.01
CA GLU A 208 4.23 -31.73 -22.96
C GLU A 208 4.97 -32.80 -22.17
N ARG A 209 4.38 -33.37 -21.10
CA ARG A 209 5.03 -34.45 -20.30
C ARG A 209 5.37 -35.69 -21.13
N VAL A 210 4.57 -36.02 -22.14
CA VAL A 210 4.82 -37.16 -23.05
C VAL A 210 6.07 -36.93 -23.92
N LYS A 211 6.49 -35.68 -24.16
CA LYS A 211 7.74 -35.37 -24.88
C LYS A 211 9.00 -35.57 -24.02
N TRP A 212 8.85 -35.70 -22.70
CA TRP A 212 9.97 -35.86 -21.76
C TRP A 212 10.31 -37.34 -21.51
N SER A 213 9.39 -38.28 -21.77
CA SER A 213 9.66 -39.72 -21.63
C SER A 213 10.58 -40.29 -22.72
N THR A 214 10.89 -39.50 -23.76
CA THR A 214 11.82 -39.84 -24.84
C THR A 214 13.22 -39.25 -24.65
N TRP A 215 13.56 -38.78 -23.45
CA TRP A 215 14.88 -38.25 -23.06
C TRP A 215 15.99 -39.32 -23.14
N ASN A 216 16.44 -39.64 -24.36
CA ASN A 216 17.68 -40.38 -24.60
C ASN A 216 18.85 -39.44 -24.92
N ASP A 217 18.58 -38.19 -25.29
CA ASP A 217 19.59 -37.22 -25.64
C ASP A 217 19.64 -36.16 -24.55
N ASN A 218 20.73 -36.10 -23.77
CA ASN A 218 20.96 -35.19 -22.63
C ASN A 218 20.92 -33.68 -23.01
N LYS A 219 19.84 -33.19 -23.62
CA LYS A 219 19.66 -31.85 -24.17
C LYS A 219 18.42 -31.19 -23.54
N CYS A 220 18.56 -29.91 -23.21
CA CYS A 220 17.50 -29.07 -22.66
C CYS A 220 16.37 -28.87 -23.69
N VAL A 221 15.12 -29.11 -23.29
CA VAL A 221 13.95 -28.98 -24.19
C VAL A 221 13.72 -27.53 -24.65
N PHE A 222 14.17 -26.54 -23.87
CA PHE A 222 13.94 -25.13 -24.18
C PHE A 222 14.97 -24.52 -25.14
N CYS A 223 16.22 -25.02 -25.14
CA CYS A 223 17.28 -24.43 -25.96
C CYS A 223 18.15 -25.46 -26.69
N ASN A 224 17.83 -26.74 -26.60
CA ASN A 224 18.50 -27.86 -27.26
C ASN A 224 20.01 -28.01 -26.94
N GLN A 225 20.46 -27.41 -25.82
CA GLN A 225 21.85 -27.45 -25.36
C GLN A 225 22.05 -28.55 -24.32
N GLN A 226 23.28 -29.01 -24.13
CA GLN A 226 23.58 -30.11 -23.21
C GLN A 226 23.18 -29.80 -21.75
N MET A 227 22.69 -30.82 -21.05
CA MET A 227 22.42 -30.77 -19.61
C MET A 227 23.65 -31.28 -18.85
N LEU A 228 24.07 -30.55 -17.81
CA LEU A 228 25.23 -30.84 -16.97
C LEU A 228 24.78 -31.15 -15.54
N ILE A 229 25.45 -32.10 -14.89
CA ILE A 229 25.22 -32.39 -13.46
C ILE A 229 26.24 -31.60 -12.64
N LYS A 230 25.77 -30.74 -11.74
CA LYS A 230 26.61 -30.00 -10.80
C LYS A 230 25.94 -29.97 -9.44
N ASP A 231 26.64 -30.37 -8.38
CA ASP A 231 26.17 -30.29 -7.00
C ASP A 231 24.76 -30.89 -6.76
N LYS A 232 24.50 -32.06 -7.35
CA LYS A 232 23.20 -32.79 -7.31
C LYS A 232 22.04 -32.08 -8.05
N GLN A 233 22.34 -31.15 -8.94
CA GLN A 233 21.35 -30.48 -9.80
C GLN A 233 21.66 -30.78 -11.26
N VAL A 234 20.62 -30.89 -12.09
CA VAL A 234 20.78 -30.93 -13.55
C VAL A 234 20.53 -29.51 -14.07
N ILE A 235 21.57 -28.93 -14.66
CA ILE A 235 21.59 -27.53 -15.10
C ILE A 235 21.86 -27.49 -16.61
N CYS A 236 21.15 -26.63 -17.34
CA CYS A 236 21.45 -26.41 -18.75
C CYS A 236 22.84 -25.76 -18.93
N SER A 237 23.62 -26.21 -19.92
CA SER A 237 24.94 -25.61 -20.23
C SER A 237 24.85 -24.18 -20.76
N ASN A 238 23.68 -23.75 -21.23
CA ASN A 238 23.42 -22.39 -21.65
C ASN A 238 23.12 -21.49 -20.43
N GLN A 239 24.02 -20.57 -20.11
CA GLN A 239 23.88 -19.64 -18.97
C GLN A 239 22.65 -18.72 -19.05
N ASN A 240 22.11 -18.49 -20.27
CA ASN A 240 20.90 -17.71 -20.47
C ASN A 240 19.62 -18.55 -20.36
N CYS A 241 19.74 -19.87 -20.22
CA CYS A 241 18.60 -20.78 -20.05
C CYS A 241 18.38 -21.03 -18.56
N SER A 242 17.30 -20.48 -18.01
CA SER A 242 16.95 -20.52 -16.58
C SER A 242 16.50 -21.90 -16.07
N TYR A 243 16.66 -22.97 -16.86
CA TYR A 243 16.13 -24.29 -16.51
C TYR A 243 17.05 -25.00 -15.53
N ILE A 244 16.50 -25.29 -14.34
CA ILE A 244 17.15 -26.04 -13.26
C ILE A 244 16.15 -27.12 -12.82
N ASP A 245 16.53 -28.39 -12.95
CA ASP A 245 15.75 -29.49 -12.38
C ASP A 245 16.44 -30.02 -11.11
N LEU A 246 15.65 -30.18 -10.05
CA LEU A 246 16.11 -30.68 -8.76
C LEU A 246 15.93 -32.20 -8.74
N ILE A 247 17.03 -32.93 -8.75
CA ILE A 247 17.01 -34.35 -8.37
C ILE A 247 16.79 -34.38 -6.85
N ASN A 248 15.53 -34.40 -6.41
CA ASN A 248 15.22 -34.56 -5.00
C ASN A 248 15.79 -35.89 -4.50
N GLU A 249 16.65 -35.81 -3.47
CA GLU A 249 17.25 -36.89 -2.66
C GLU A 249 17.07 -38.31 -3.21
N ALA A 250 17.71 -38.62 -4.33
CA ALA A 250 17.79 -39.99 -4.81
C ALA A 250 18.85 -40.73 -3.97
N LYS A 251 18.43 -41.73 -3.19
CA LYS A 251 19.36 -42.70 -2.60
C LYS A 251 19.67 -43.78 -3.64
N PRO A 252 20.94 -44.15 -3.86
CA PRO A 252 21.25 -45.32 -4.66
C PRO A 252 20.66 -46.57 -3.99
N LEU A 253 20.02 -47.44 -4.77
CA LEU A 253 19.61 -48.76 -4.31
C LEU A 253 20.89 -49.58 -4.03
N SER A 254 21.12 -49.92 -2.76
CA SER A 254 22.03 -51.01 -2.43
C SER A 254 21.45 -52.33 -2.94
N VAL A 255 22.28 -53.11 -3.61
CA VAL A 255 21.95 -54.31 -4.42
C VAL A 255 21.22 -55.43 -3.65
N GLU A 256 21.09 -55.34 -2.32
CA GLU A 256 20.67 -56.47 -1.47
C GLU A 256 19.17 -56.65 -1.27
N ASN A 257 18.30 -55.71 -1.63
CA ASN A 257 16.84 -55.90 -1.54
C ASN A 257 16.17 -55.63 -2.88
N GLN A 258 16.17 -56.65 -3.75
CA GLN A 258 15.42 -56.66 -4.99
C GLN A 258 13.91 -56.77 -4.71
N GLU A 259 13.24 -55.64 -4.50
CA GLU A 259 11.88 -55.50 -5.02
C GLU A 259 12.01 -55.03 -6.47
N ILE A 260 11.70 -55.95 -7.39
CA ILE A 260 11.86 -55.78 -8.83
C ILE A 260 11.07 -54.56 -9.30
N CYS A 261 11.76 -53.52 -9.75
CA CYS A 261 11.14 -52.45 -10.54
C CYS A 261 10.95 -52.97 -11.98
N ILE A 262 9.72 -53.35 -12.33
CA ILE A 262 9.36 -53.90 -13.65
C ILE A 262 9.42 -52.81 -14.77
N ILE A 263 9.73 -51.56 -14.42
CA ILE A 263 9.79 -50.45 -15.37
C ILE A 263 11.20 -50.37 -16.00
N CYS A 264 11.57 -51.42 -16.72
CA CYS A 264 12.45 -51.31 -17.88
C CYS A 264 11.79 -51.89 -19.15
N ASN A 265 10.49 -52.22 -19.11
CA ASN A 265 9.65 -52.46 -20.28
C ASN A 265 8.18 -52.07 -20.00
N ASN A 266 7.85 -50.80 -20.29
CA ASN A 266 6.57 -50.30 -20.79
C ASN A 266 5.20 -50.54 -20.10
N GLU A 267 5.07 -50.73 -18.78
CA GLU A 267 3.76 -50.52 -18.12
C GLU A 267 3.85 -49.83 -16.74
N MET A 268 2.96 -48.85 -16.49
CA MET A 268 2.77 -48.21 -15.18
C MET A 268 1.84 -49.07 -14.30
N ILE A 269 2.33 -49.57 -13.16
CA ILE A 269 1.47 -50.23 -12.17
C ILE A 269 0.93 -49.20 -11.17
N LYS A 270 -0.39 -49.12 -11.06
CA LYS A 270 -1.10 -48.42 -9.97
C LYS A 270 -1.17 -49.35 -8.76
N LYS A 271 -0.55 -48.99 -7.63
CA LYS A 271 -0.71 -49.76 -6.39
C LYS A 271 -2.16 -49.60 -5.88
N SER A 272 -2.90 -50.70 -5.85
CA SER A 272 -4.24 -50.81 -5.29
C SER A 272 -4.18 -51.59 -3.97
N SER A 273 -3.65 -50.97 -2.92
CA SER A 273 -4.03 -51.24 -1.54
C SER A 273 -3.51 -50.12 -0.65
N ASP A 274 -4.36 -49.73 0.31
CA ASP A 274 -4.15 -48.73 1.36
C ASP A 274 -4.14 -47.25 0.95
N LYS A 275 -5.32 -46.62 1.14
CA LYS A 275 -5.73 -45.20 1.38
C LYS A 275 -4.82 -43.99 1.03
N ILE A 276 -3.65 -44.11 0.43
CA ILE A 276 -2.77 -43.01 0.05
C ILE A 276 -2.16 -43.33 -1.33
N SER A 277 -2.68 -42.69 -2.38
CA SER A 277 -2.08 -42.76 -3.70
C SER A 277 -0.76 -41.96 -3.73
N SER A 278 0.35 -42.67 -3.61
CA SER A 278 1.69 -42.13 -3.92
C SER A 278 2.07 -42.52 -5.34
N PHE A 279 2.44 -41.53 -6.16
CA PHE A 279 2.99 -41.76 -7.49
C PHE A 279 4.50 -41.95 -7.36
N LEU A 280 5.02 -43.05 -7.87
CA LEU A 280 6.45 -43.32 -8.02
C LEU A 280 6.83 -43.02 -9.47
N ALA A 281 7.71 -42.04 -9.68
CA ALA A 281 8.36 -41.81 -10.96
C ALA A 281 9.77 -42.41 -10.89
N CYS A 282 10.12 -43.22 -11.89
CA CYS A 282 11.43 -43.85 -12.03
C CYS A 282 12.10 -43.28 -13.28
N SER A 283 13.34 -42.80 -13.17
CA SER A 283 14.14 -42.35 -14.31
C SER A 283 15.49 -43.09 -14.34
N ARG A 284 15.95 -43.39 -15.55
CA ARG A 284 17.22 -44.07 -15.81
C ARG A 284 18.24 -43.02 -16.24
N PHE A 285 19.36 -42.91 -15.55
CA PHE A 285 20.43 -41.96 -15.87
C PHE A 285 21.78 -42.64 -15.63
N ASN A 286 22.65 -42.72 -16.66
CA ASN A 286 23.93 -43.44 -16.62
C ASN A 286 23.84 -44.84 -15.99
N GLU A 287 23.00 -45.70 -16.56
CA GLU A 287 22.81 -47.11 -16.18
C GLU A 287 22.25 -47.38 -14.76
N GLY A 288 22.11 -46.36 -13.92
CA GLY A 288 21.45 -46.44 -12.60
C GLY A 288 19.96 -46.08 -12.65
N CYS A 289 19.15 -46.75 -11.82
CA CYS A 289 17.74 -46.43 -11.60
C CYS A 289 17.56 -45.60 -10.33
N TYR A 290 16.80 -44.52 -10.43
CA TYR A 290 16.49 -43.64 -9.30
C TYR A 290 14.97 -43.50 -9.15
N TYR A 291 14.48 -43.36 -7.91
CA TYR A 291 13.07 -43.11 -7.63
C TYR A 291 12.89 -41.90 -6.70
N THR A 292 11.75 -41.22 -6.84
CA THR A 292 11.36 -40.12 -5.96
C THR A 292 10.15 -40.53 -5.11
N LYS A 293 10.20 -40.23 -3.80
CA LYS A 293 9.08 -40.46 -2.87
C LYS A 293 8.39 -39.13 -2.59
N ASN A 294 7.11 -39.02 -2.95
CA ASN A 294 6.31 -37.84 -2.70
C ASN A 294 5.61 -37.96 -1.33
N ASN A 295 6.12 -37.27 -0.30
CA ASN A 295 5.44 -37.19 0.99
C ASN A 295 4.40 -36.06 0.96
N LYS A 296 3.11 -36.39 0.89
CA LYS A 296 2.03 -35.46 1.24
C LYS A 296 1.60 -35.73 2.68
N THR A 297 1.93 -34.84 3.61
CA THR A 297 1.18 -34.69 4.86
C THR A 297 -0.04 -33.83 4.58
N LEU A 298 -1.24 -34.40 4.76
CA LEU A 298 -2.49 -33.65 4.82
C LEU A 298 -2.50 -32.89 6.15
N GLU A 299 -2.52 -31.55 6.10
CA GLU A 299 -2.92 -30.73 7.24
C GLU A 299 -4.41 -30.99 7.49
N ASN A 300 -4.72 -31.60 8.63
CA ASN A 300 -6.09 -31.69 9.12
C ASN A 300 -6.52 -30.29 9.59
N ASN A 301 -7.60 -29.78 9.02
CA ASN A 301 -8.36 -28.68 9.60
C ASN A 301 -9.17 -29.23 10.77
N ASP A 302 -8.86 -28.76 11.98
CA ASP A 302 -9.81 -28.56 13.08
C ASP A 302 -9.79 -27.06 13.43
#